data_AF-A0A255SE88-F1
#
_entry.id   AF-A0A255SE88-F1
#
_cell.length_a   1.000
_cell.length_b   1.000
_cell.length_c   1.000
_cell.angle_alpha   90.00
_cell.angle_beta   90.00
_cell.angle_gamma   90.00
#
_symmetry.space_group_name_H-M   'P 1'
#
loop_
_entity.id
_entity.type
_entity.pdbx_description
1 polymer ?
#
loop_
_entity_poly.entity_id
_entity_poly.type
_entity_poly.pdbx_seq_one_letter_code
_entity_poly.pdbx_strand_id
1 'polypeptide(L)'
;MEHEKYKKELRQRKPGQKTSSILHLPSSIPLHLQSVSNLCNQLLRAGTSIGANNAEACNGISKADFKSKSFIALKEARESLYWIELLHRNSFIDDRQYESIYGDCEELVKVLHHRCKKINDTE
;
A
#
# COMPACT_ATOMS: atom_id res chain seq x y z
N MET A 1 -3.89 -16.13 24.25
CA MET A 1 -3.51 -17.18 25.24
C MET A 1 -2.03 -17.55 25.19
N GLU A 2 -1.42 -17.73 24.01
CA GLU A 2 0.03 -18.06 23.89
C GLU A 2 0.97 -16.97 24.41
N HIS A 3 0.68 -15.70 24.14
CA HIS A 3 1.56 -14.58 24.52
C HIS A 3 1.71 -14.40 26.04
N GLU A 4 0.63 -14.61 26.79
CA GLU A 4 0.64 -14.54 28.25
C GLU A 4 1.25 -15.78 28.89
N LYS A 5 1.12 -16.95 28.25
CA LYS A 5 1.82 -18.17 28.66
C LYS A 5 3.35 -17.99 28.53
N TYR A 6 3.81 -17.40 27.43
CA TYR A 6 5.21 -17.10 27.17
C TYR A 6 5.82 -16.10 28.17
N LYS A 7 5.10 -15.01 28.49
CA LYS A 7 5.56 -14.03 29.50
C LYS A 7 5.70 -14.62 30.90
N LYS A 8 4.83 -15.57 31.27
CA LYS A 8 4.87 -16.24 32.57
C LYS A 8 6.09 -17.18 32.68
N GLU A 9 6.46 -17.81 31.58
CA GLU A 9 7.61 -18.72 31.46
C GLU A 9 8.95 -17.98 31.55
N LEU A 10 9.04 -16.76 30.98
CA LEU A 10 10.23 -15.92 31.07
C LEU A 10 10.53 -15.41 32.49
N ARG A 11 9.48 -15.18 33.30
CA ARG A 11 9.63 -14.71 34.69
C ARG A 11 10.16 -15.78 35.65
N GLN A 12 10.08 -17.06 35.30
CA GLN A 12 10.53 -18.17 36.14
C GLN A 12 11.98 -18.61 35.84
N ARG A 13 12.69 -17.94 34.93
CA ARG A 13 14.05 -18.34 34.53
C ARG A 13 15.11 -17.81 35.48
N LYS A 14 16.05 -18.68 35.88
CA LYS A 14 17.22 -18.30 36.69
C LYS A 14 18.32 -17.70 35.80
N PRO A 15 19.01 -16.63 36.24
CA PRO A 15 20.08 -16.00 35.46
C PRO A 15 21.27 -16.96 35.31
N GLY A 16 21.77 -17.15 34.09
CA GLY A 16 23.07 -17.80 33.84
C GLY A 16 23.07 -19.16 33.14
N GLN A 17 21.91 -19.72 32.76
CA GLN A 17 21.91 -20.89 31.87
C GLN A 17 22.12 -20.45 30.42
N LYS A 18 23.28 -20.78 29.84
CA LYS A 18 23.52 -20.68 28.40
C LYS A 18 22.66 -21.73 27.70
N THR A 19 21.58 -21.31 27.07
CA THR A 19 20.77 -22.16 26.20
C THR A 19 21.49 -22.28 24.85
N SER A 20 21.99 -23.47 24.52
CA SER A 20 22.47 -23.82 23.16
C SER A 20 21.34 -23.93 22.13
N SER A 21 20.10 -23.66 22.53
CA SER A 21 18.96 -23.46 21.63
C SER A 21 18.97 -22.01 21.17
N ILE A 22 19.79 -21.72 20.17
CA ILE A 22 19.52 -20.60 19.26
C ILE A 22 18.08 -20.84 18.79
N LEU A 23 17.20 -19.92 19.17
CA LEU A 23 15.83 -19.85 18.72
C LEU A 23 15.87 -19.99 17.19
N HIS A 24 15.55 -21.17 16.66
CA HIS A 24 15.25 -21.33 15.25
C HIS A 24 13.95 -20.56 15.04
N LEU A 25 14.07 -19.25 14.80
CA LEU A 25 13.02 -18.51 14.11
C LEU A 25 12.68 -19.35 12.87
N PRO A 26 11.42 -19.71 12.64
CA PRO A 26 11.06 -20.42 11.42
C PRO A 26 11.61 -19.59 10.26
N SER A 27 12.49 -20.22 9.47
CA SER A 27 13.17 -19.60 8.32
C SER A 27 12.20 -19.19 7.21
N SER A 28 10.92 -19.52 7.36
CA SER A 28 9.82 -19.12 6.49
C SER A 28 8.90 -18.14 7.20
N ILE A 29 8.75 -16.95 6.62
CA ILE A 29 7.68 -16.01 6.96
C ILE A 29 6.33 -16.72 6.70
N PRO A 30 5.36 -16.67 7.63
CA PRO A 30 4.02 -17.20 7.40
C PRO A 30 3.43 -16.66 6.08
N LEU A 31 2.89 -17.53 5.23
CA LEU A 31 2.35 -17.18 3.91
C LEU A 31 1.40 -15.96 3.95
N HIS A 32 0.59 -15.84 5.00
CA HIS A 32 -0.30 -14.70 5.23
C HIS A 32 0.43 -13.36 5.33
N LEU A 33 1.57 -13.32 6.04
CA LEU A 33 2.40 -12.10 6.15
C LEU A 33 3.08 -11.75 4.81
N GLN A 34 3.39 -12.75 3.99
CA GLN A 34 3.91 -12.52 2.64
C GLN A 34 2.84 -11.93 1.73
N SER A 35 1.60 -12.46 1.78
CA SER A 35 0.48 -11.97 0.98
C SER A 35 0.14 -10.51 1.29
N VAL A 36 0.03 -10.14 2.58
CA VAL A 36 -0.24 -8.75 2.95
C VAL A 36 0.89 -7.81 2.52
N SER A 37 2.16 -8.21 2.71
CA SER A 37 3.32 -7.43 2.28
C SER A 37 3.32 -7.18 0.78
N ASN A 38 2.99 -8.20 -0.03
CA ASN A 38 2.93 -8.07 -1.48
C ASN A 38 1.86 -7.07 -1.91
N LEU A 39 0.65 -7.12 -1.33
CA LEU A 39 -0.41 -6.16 -1.65
C LEU A 39 -0.06 -4.74 -1.21
N CYS A 40 0.50 -4.58 0.00
CA CYS A 40 0.97 -3.29 0.49
C CYS A 40 2.06 -2.69 -0.41
N ASN A 41 2.99 -3.52 -0.91
CA ASN A 41 4.03 -3.06 -1.82
C ASN A 41 3.47 -2.62 -3.17
N GLN A 42 2.46 -3.31 -3.70
CA GLN A 42 1.79 -2.89 -4.93
C GLN A 42 1.05 -1.57 -4.74
N LEU A 43 0.28 -1.43 -3.64
CA LEU A 43 -0.38 -0.18 -3.28
C LEU A 43 0.63 0.96 -3.11
N LEU A 44 1.74 0.73 -2.42
CA LEU A 44 2.78 1.75 -2.21
C LEU A 44 3.37 2.23 -3.54
N ARG A 45 3.68 1.31 -4.45
CA ARG A 45 4.21 1.65 -5.78
C ARG A 45 3.21 2.44 -6.60
N ALA A 46 1.97 1.95 -6.71
CA ALA A 46 0.92 2.64 -7.46
C ALA A 46 0.64 4.03 -6.85
N GLY A 47 0.45 4.11 -5.53
CA GLY A 47 0.14 5.35 -4.82
C GLY A 47 1.23 6.41 -4.95
N THR A 48 2.50 6.03 -4.80
CA THR A 48 3.63 6.96 -4.98
C THR A 48 3.81 7.37 -6.45
N SER A 49 3.50 6.47 -7.40
CA SER A 49 3.55 6.75 -8.84
C SER A 49 2.55 7.84 -9.28
N ILE A 50 1.42 8.00 -8.59
CA ILE A 50 0.45 9.08 -8.85
C ILE A 50 1.14 10.44 -8.69
N GLY A 51 1.79 10.66 -7.53
CA GLY A 51 2.46 11.91 -7.21
C GLY A 51 3.67 12.16 -8.12
N ALA A 52 4.46 11.13 -8.39
CA ALA A 52 5.61 11.20 -9.29
C ALA A 52 5.20 11.63 -10.70
N ASN A 53 4.22 10.96 -11.31
CA ASN A 53 3.74 11.31 -12.65
C ASN A 53 3.06 12.67 -12.69
N ASN A 54 2.36 13.08 -11.62
CA ASN A 54 1.80 14.44 -11.54
C ASN A 54 2.90 15.50 -11.51
N ALA A 55 3.98 15.29 -10.75
CA ALA A 55 5.13 16.20 -10.70
C ALA A 55 5.86 16.27 -12.06
N GLU A 56 6.02 15.12 -12.73
CA GLU A 56 6.58 15.07 -14.10
C GLU A 56 5.68 15.81 -15.09
N ALA A 57 4.36 15.63 -15.02
CA ALA A 57 3.42 16.35 -15.87
C ALA A 57 3.60 17.87 -15.74
N CYS A 58 3.64 18.40 -14.52
CA CYS A 58 3.81 19.84 -14.25
C CYS A 58 5.12 20.42 -14.82
N ASN A 59 6.15 19.60 -15.00
CA ASN A 59 7.43 19.99 -15.59
C ASN A 59 7.61 19.46 -17.03
N GLY A 60 6.51 19.02 -17.66
CA GLY A 60 6.53 18.40 -18.98
C GLY A 60 7.00 19.37 -20.06
N ILE A 61 7.79 18.86 -21.00
CA ILE A 61 8.41 19.67 -22.06
C ILE A 61 7.45 20.02 -23.21
N SER A 62 6.25 19.42 -23.22
CA SER A 62 5.22 19.66 -24.24
C SER A 62 3.82 19.36 -23.71
N LYS A 63 2.79 19.81 -24.45
CA LYS A 63 1.37 19.46 -24.15
C LYS A 63 1.12 17.96 -24.20
N ALA A 64 1.73 17.26 -25.16
CA ALA A 64 1.60 15.80 -25.30
C ALA A 64 2.23 15.06 -24.12
N ASP A 65 3.35 15.56 -23.60
CA ASP A 65 4.01 15.00 -22.42
C ASP A 65 3.18 15.24 -21.15
N PHE A 66 2.71 16.48 -20.95
CA PHE A 66 1.76 16.81 -19.87
C PHE A 66 0.52 15.90 -19.90
N LYS A 67 -0.04 15.66 -21.09
CA LYS A 67 -1.17 14.73 -21.30
C LYS A 67 -0.79 13.32 -20.89
N SER A 68 0.28 12.76 -21.47
CA SER A 68 0.73 11.40 -21.21
C SER A 68 0.91 11.13 -19.71
N LYS A 69 1.65 12.01 -19.01
CA LYS A 69 1.93 11.88 -17.58
C LYS A 69 0.69 12.07 -16.71
N SER A 70 -0.23 12.98 -17.08
CA SER A 70 -1.51 13.12 -16.39
C SER A 70 -2.38 11.86 -16.48
N PHE A 71 -2.39 11.20 -17.66
CA PHE A 71 -3.14 9.95 -17.84
C PHE A 71 -2.48 8.77 -17.12
N ILE A 72 -1.15 8.73 -17.03
CA ILE A 72 -0.46 7.72 -16.21
C ILE A 72 -0.82 7.90 -14.73
N ALA A 73 -0.77 9.12 -14.20
CA ALA A 73 -1.19 9.40 -12.82
C ALA A 73 -2.63 8.94 -12.54
N LEU A 74 -3.56 9.15 -13.48
CA LEU A 74 -4.93 8.65 -13.37
C LEU A 74 -5.01 7.11 -13.35
N LYS A 75 -4.22 6.42 -14.17
CA LYS A 75 -4.16 4.94 -14.17
C LYS A 75 -3.68 4.41 -12.82
N GLU A 76 -2.61 4.99 -12.30
CA GLU A 76 -2.01 4.61 -11.00
C GLU A 76 -2.97 4.87 -9.83
N ALA A 77 -3.77 5.92 -9.91
CA ALA A 77 -4.81 6.21 -8.91
C ALA A 77 -5.92 5.15 -8.92
N ARG A 78 -6.37 4.72 -10.10
CA ARG A 78 -7.34 3.62 -10.23
C ARG A 78 -6.77 2.28 -9.79
N GLU A 79 -5.50 2.02 -10.07
CA GLU A 79 -4.80 0.82 -9.59
C GLU A 79 -4.68 0.82 -8.06
N SER A 80 -4.43 1.98 -7.45
CA SER A 80 -4.42 2.13 -5.99
C SER A 80 -5.77 1.76 -5.36
N LEU A 81 -6.90 2.17 -5.95
CA LEU A 81 -8.24 1.76 -5.50
C LEU A 81 -8.41 0.23 -5.51
N TYR A 82 -7.93 -0.43 -6.57
CA TYR A 82 -7.98 -1.88 -6.69
C TYR A 82 -7.20 -2.58 -5.57
N TRP A 83 -5.99 -2.09 -5.25
CA TRP A 83 -5.20 -2.67 -4.16
C TRP A 83 -5.82 -2.42 -2.79
N ILE A 84 -6.41 -1.25 -2.54
CA ILE A 84 -7.17 -0.95 -1.32
C ILE A 84 -8.35 -1.91 -1.17
N GLU A 85 -9.11 -2.13 -2.25
CA GLU A 85 -10.24 -3.06 -2.25
C GLU A 85 -9.80 -4.50 -1.99
N LEU A 86 -8.68 -4.95 -2.57
CA LEU A 86 -8.13 -6.28 -2.27
C LEU A 86 -7.68 -6.42 -0.83
N LEU A 87 -7.09 -5.38 -0.23
CA LEU A 87 -6.72 -5.40 1.19
C LEU A 87 -7.97 -5.59 2.07
N HIS A 88 -9.06 -4.89 1.77
CA HIS A 88 -10.32 -5.00 2.51
C HIS A 88 -11.00 -6.36 2.32
N ARG A 89 -11.12 -6.84 1.07
CA ARG A 89 -11.71 -8.16 0.76
C ARG A 89 -10.99 -9.32 1.43
N ASN A 90 -9.68 -9.19 1.69
CA ASN A 90 -8.89 -10.18 2.40
C ASN A 90 -8.82 -9.94 3.92
N SER A 91 -9.61 -9.00 4.45
CA SER A 91 -9.64 -8.63 5.87
C SER A 91 -8.29 -8.18 6.43
N PHE A 92 -7.42 -7.61 5.59
CA PHE A 92 -6.14 -7.03 6.02
C PHE A 92 -6.29 -5.62 6.60
N ILE A 93 -7.38 -4.94 6.25
CA ILE A 93 -7.82 -3.66 6.81
C ILE A 93 -9.29 -3.76 7.19
N ASP A 94 -9.70 -3.03 8.22
CA ASP A 94 -11.10 -2.96 8.65
C ASP A 94 -11.93 -1.96 7.83
N ASP A 95 -13.25 -1.95 8.04
CA ASP A 95 -14.18 -1.08 7.31
C ASP A 95 -13.85 0.41 7.48
N ARG A 96 -13.44 0.81 8.68
CA ARG A 96 -13.11 2.21 8.97
C ARG A 96 -11.84 2.65 8.23
N GLN A 97 -10.82 1.79 8.21
CA GLN A 97 -9.60 2.02 7.46
C GLN A 97 -9.89 2.07 5.96
N TYR A 98 -10.68 1.13 5.46
CA TYR A 98 -11.11 1.07 4.06
C TYR A 98 -11.85 2.34 3.65
N GLU A 99 -12.91 2.72 4.36
CA GLU A 99 -13.71 3.92 4.08
C GLU A 99 -12.84 5.18 4.04
N SER A 100 -11.91 5.31 4.98
CA SER A 100 -10.99 6.44 5.03
C SER A 100 -10.07 6.49 3.80
N ILE A 101 -9.29 5.42 3.54
CA ILE A 101 -8.26 5.47 2.49
C ILE A 101 -8.84 5.34 1.08
N TYR A 102 -9.94 4.58 0.93
CA TYR A 102 -10.65 4.45 -0.34
C TYR A 102 -11.32 5.77 -0.71
N GLY A 103 -11.98 6.44 0.26
CA GLY A 103 -12.61 7.74 0.04
C GLY A 103 -11.61 8.78 -0.49
N ASP A 104 -10.48 8.96 0.19
CA ASP A 104 -9.42 9.89 -0.23
C ASP A 104 -8.90 9.57 -1.64
N CYS A 105 -8.68 8.29 -1.94
CA CYS A 105 -8.19 7.85 -3.24
C CYS A 105 -9.25 8.03 -4.35
N GLU A 106 -10.52 7.82 -4.05
CA GLU A 106 -11.62 8.01 -4.99
C GLU A 106 -11.79 9.49 -5.36
N GLU A 107 -11.69 10.39 -4.38
CA GLU A 107 -11.67 11.84 -4.63
C GLU A 107 -10.49 12.24 -5.54
N LEU A 108 -9.30 11.68 -5.29
CA LEU A 108 -8.12 11.92 -6.13
C LEU A 108 -8.34 11.45 -7.57
N VAL A 109 -8.96 10.28 -7.76
CA VAL A 109 -9.36 9.78 -9.10
C VAL A 109 -10.32 10.75 -9.78
N LYS A 110 -11.33 11.29 -9.08
CA LYS A 110 -12.28 12.26 -9.65
C LYS A 110 -11.57 13.53 -10.13
N VAL A 111 -10.65 14.06 -9.32
CA VAL A 111 -9.85 15.26 -9.67
C VAL A 111 -8.98 15.00 -10.91
N LEU A 112 -8.24 13.89 -10.93
CA LEU A 112 -7.37 13.53 -12.05
C LEU A 112 -8.17 13.23 -13.33
N HIS A 113 -9.31 12.56 -13.20
CA HIS A 113 -10.21 12.29 -14.32
C HIS A 113 -10.75 13.58 -14.94
N HIS A 114 -11.20 14.53 -14.12
CA HIS A 114 -11.65 15.83 -14.59
C HIS A 114 -10.55 16.60 -15.33
N ARG A 115 -9.33 16.59 -14.81
CA ARG A 115 -8.16 17.17 -15.50
C ARG A 115 -7.94 16.50 -16.86
N CYS A 116 -7.90 15.18 -16.91
CA CYS A 116 -7.65 14.42 -18.13
C CYS A 116 -8.74 14.65 -19.18
N LYS A 117 -10.01 14.77 -18.76
CA LYS A 117 -11.13 15.13 -19.64
C LYS A 117 -10.89 16.49 -20.29
N LYS A 118 -10.57 17.52 -19.49
CA LYS A 118 -10.28 18.86 -20.01
C LYS A 118 -9.13 18.87 -21.02
N ILE A 119 -8.08 18.09 -20.80
CA ILE A 119 -6.96 17.98 -21.74
C ILE A 119 -7.45 17.50 -23.11
N ASN A 120 -8.31 16.48 -23.14
CA ASN A 120 -8.88 15.97 -24.40
C ASN A 120 -9.82 16.96 -25.09
N ASP A 121 -10.55 17.77 -24.32
CA ASP A 121 -11.47 18.77 -24.88
C ASP A 121 -10.74 19.99 -25.49
N THR A 122 -9.41 20.09 -25.34
CA THR A 122 -8.59 21.23 -25.84
C THR A 122 -7.78 20.88 -27.10
N GLU A 123 -7.93 19.67 -27.64
CA GLU A 123 -7.37 19.21 -28.92
C GLU A 123 -8.39 19.35 -30.05
#